data_AF-A0A9D4LAN2-F1
#
_entry.id   AF-A0A9D4LAN2-F1
#
_cell.length_a   1.000
_cell.length_b   1.000
_cell.length_c   1.000
_cell.angle_alpha   90.00
_cell.angle_beta   90.00
_cell.angle_gamma   90.00
#
_symmetry.space_group_name_H-M   'P 1'
#
loop_
_entity.id
_entity.type
_entity.pdbx_description
1 polymer ?
#
loop_
_entity_poly.entity_id
_entity_poly.type
_entity_poly.pdbx_seq_one_letter_code
_entity_poly.pdbx_strand_id
1 'polypeptide(L)'
;MSMADYKDILRKPETQNWLKVAICLNSTRDCLLVIAKGIALAYYDDIRKAIKQNNGIPENAVCSQCNTPNVVAFAPKNKCCNRGKCHFHDIHKPRNCPINNLCHEIRRHILKQHRFSKPTWINTDASKWCTDPWHIAKCYLPKDGYSDVNQAEDTDFNGIVNVIYNCIFYQTYFNDDLTHKKNVCTKARDVGRKFRHAPTLSMTSRDSDTAIDTLVSLLKSIKHADHQAASLTTVDKLTQLKNGTISITDQDIATTFEHYKDTSPTVETRHWTLTSCCFLRFYCCLTGEDYKALVINEVTAVDILPERKSTLTSMLVHNAIQK
;
A
#
# COMPACT_ATOMS: atom_id res chain seq x y z
N MET A 1 17.52 30.04 1.33
CA MET A 1 16.15 30.41 0.89
C MET A 1 15.35 30.79 2.13
N SER A 2 14.66 31.92 2.12
CA SER A 2 13.85 32.39 3.25
C SER A 2 12.51 31.63 3.31
N MET A 3 11.83 31.64 4.46
CA MET A 3 10.48 31.07 4.59
C MET A 3 9.44 31.76 3.68
N ALA A 4 9.70 33.02 3.29
CA ALA A 4 8.85 33.74 2.34
C ALA A 4 8.95 33.13 0.93
N ASP A 5 10.16 32.79 0.49
CA ASP A 5 10.44 32.20 -0.82
C ASP A 5 9.72 30.83 -1.00
N TYR A 6 9.57 30.08 0.09
CA TYR A 6 8.85 28.80 0.10
C TYR A 6 7.35 28.96 -0.18
N LYS A 7 6.69 29.90 0.52
CA LYS A 7 5.27 30.17 0.31
C LYS A 7 4.99 30.59 -1.13
N ASP A 8 5.93 31.29 -1.75
CA ASP A 8 5.79 31.73 -3.14
C ASP A 8 5.93 30.58 -4.14
N ILE A 9 6.81 29.59 -3.89
CA ILE A 9 6.85 28.36 -4.68
C ILE A 9 5.54 27.60 -4.56
N LEU A 10 5.03 27.41 -3.34
CA LEU A 10 3.78 26.70 -3.13
C LEU A 10 2.59 27.38 -3.79
N ARG A 11 2.57 28.71 -3.86
CA ARG A 11 1.48 29.49 -4.48
C ARG A 11 1.48 29.41 -6.00
N LYS A 12 2.55 28.92 -6.65
CA LYS A 12 2.57 28.78 -8.10
C LYS A 12 1.42 27.85 -8.55
N PRO A 13 0.64 28.21 -9.58
CA PRO A 13 -0.49 27.41 -10.04
C PRO A 13 -0.11 25.95 -10.35
N GLU A 14 1.06 25.75 -10.96
CA GLU A 14 1.56 24.42 -11.30
C GLU A 14 1.88 23.55 -10.08
N THR A 15 2.39 24.17 -9.01
CA THR A 15 2.68 23.51 -7.74
C THR A 15 1.39 23.23 -6.96
N GLN A 16 0.41 24.14 -7.01
CA GLN A 16 -0.93 23.90 -6.46
C GLN A 16 -1.61 22.70 -7.14
N ASN A 17 -1.54 22.60 -8.47
CA ASN A 17 -2.07 21.44 -9.21
C ASN A 17 -1.38 20.14 -8.79
N TRP A 18 -0.05 20.17 -8.63
CA TRP A 18 0.69 19.02 -8.14
C TRP A 18 0.25 18.62 -6.72
N LEU A 19 0.11 19.59 -5.81
CA LEU A 19 -0.35 19.35 -4.43
C LEU A 19 -1.77 18.76 -4.38
N LYS A 20 -2.69 19.26 -5.23
CA LYS A 20 -4.04 18.69 -5.34
C LYS A 20 -3.99 17.20 -5.64
N VAL A 21 -3.18 16.78 -6.63
CA VAL A 21 -3.02 15.37 -6.98
C VAL A 21 -2.37 14.58 -5.84
N ALA A 22 -1.38 15.14 -5.14
CA ALA A 22 -0.74 14.50 -3.99
C ALA A 22 -1.75 14.17 -2.89
N ILE A 23 -2.57 15.16 -2.51
CA ILE A 23 -3.60 15.03 -1.47
C ILE A 23 -4.68 14.03 -1.91
N CYS A 24 -5.08 14.07 -3.18
CA CYS A 24 -6.05 13.13 -3.75
C CYS A 24 -5.50 11.70 -3.76
N LEU A 25 -4.22 11.50 -4.09
CA LEU A 25 -3.56 10.19 -4.05
C LEU A 25 -3.54 9.63 -2.64
N ASN A 26 -3.16 10.42 -1.63
CA ASN A 26 -3.14 9.98 -0.23
C ASN A 26 -4.55 9.67 0.27
N SER A 27 -5.52 10.56 0.03
CA SER A 27 -6.92 10.32 0.40
C SER A 27 -7.49 9.05 -0.26
N THR A 28 -7.15 8.81 -1.54
CA THR A 28 -7.54 7.59 -2.25
C THR A 28 -6.86 6.37 -1.64
N ARG A 29 -5.57 6.46 -1.34
CA ARG A 29 -4.78 5.38 -0.74
C ARG A 29 -5.38 4.95 0.60
N ASP A 30 -5.72 5.90 1.47
CA ASP A 30 -6.25 5.59 2.80
C ASP A 30 -7.65 4.97 2.71
N CYS A 31 -8.50 5.47 1.82
CA CYS A 31 -9.79 4.84 1.53
C CYS A 31 -9.60 3.39 1.05
N LEU A 32 -8.70 3.17 0.07
CA LEU A 32 -8.44 1.84 -0.45
C LEU A 32 -7.77 0.92 0.57
N LEU A 33 -6.97 1.44 1.50
CA LEU A 33 -6.35 0.67 2.58
C LEU A 33 -7.42 0.07 3.49
N VAL A 34 -8.37 0.89 3.96
CA VAL A 34 -9.48 0.42 4.81
C VAL A 34 -10.26 -0.70 4.11
N ILE A 35 -10.59 -0.47 2.83
CA ILE A 35 -11.31 -1.44 2.00
C ILE A 35 -10.48 -2.72 1.80
N ALA A 36 -9.19 -2.58 1.49
CA ALA A 36 -8.32 -3.72 1.26
C ALA A 36 -8.16 -4.59 2.51
N LYS A 37 -8.08 -3.99 3.71
CA LYS A 37 -8.05 -4.71 4.98
C LYS A 37 -9.37 -5.46 5.23
N GLY A 38 -10.51 -4.80 5.01
CA GLY A 38 -11.83 -5.44 5.13
C GLY A 38 -11.98 -6.64 4.21
N ILE A 39 -11.62 -6.50 2.93
CA ILE A 39 -11.68 -7.58 1.95
C ILE A 39 -10.69 -8.70 2.28
N ALA A 40 -9.48 -8.39 2.74
CA ALA A 40 -8.50 -9.40 3.13
C ALA A 40 -9.01 -10.26 4.30
N LEU A 41 -9.69 -9.63 5.28
CA LEU A 41 -10.34 -10.34 6.38
C LEU A 41 -11.49 -11.23 5.89
N ALA A 42 -12.39 -10.70 5.06
CA ALA A 42 -13.49 -11.47 4.49
C ALA A 42 -12.99 -12.66 3.64
N TYR A 43 -11.90 -12.46 2.89
CA TYR A 43 -11.25 -13.52 2.12
C TYR A 43 -10.66 -14.60 3.02
N TYR A 44 -9.99 -14.19 4.11
CA TYR A 44 -9.46 -15.11 5.10
C TYR A 44 -10.59 -15.95 5.74
N ASP A 45 -11.73 -15.34 6.07
CA ASP A 45 -12.89 -16.04 6.62
C ASP A 45 -13.50 -17.02 5.61
N ASP A 46 -13.57 -16.67 4.32
CA ASP A 46 -14.00 -17.58 3.25
C ASP A 46 -13.09 -18.81 3.16
N ILE A 47 -11.76 -18.61 3.22
CA ILE A 47 -10.79 -19.70 3.25
C ILE A 47 -11.01 -20.59 4.47
N ARG A 48 -11.19 -20.01 5.66
CA ARG A 48 -11.46 -20.78 6.89
C ARG A 48 -12.75 -21.60 6.76
N LYS A 49 -13.82 -21.02 6.21
CA LYS A 49 -15.09 -21.71 6.00
C LYS A 49 -14.95 -22.88 5.03
N ALA A 50 -14.27 -22.67 3.90
CA ALA A 50 -13.99 -23.73 2.92
C ALA A 50 -13.19 -24.88 3.55
N ILE A 51 -12.23 -24.57 4.41
CA ILE A 51 -11.41 -25.58 5.07
C ILE A 51 -12.21 -26.39 6.10
N LYS A 52 -13.08 -25.73 6.88
CA LYS A 52 -14.01 -26.42 7.79
C LYS A 52 -14.88 -27.42 7.03
N GLN A 53 -15.44 -27.00 5.89
CA GLN A 53 -16.33 -27.82 5.07
C GLN A 53 -15.62 -29.01 4.43
N ASN A 54 -14.38 -28.84 3.95
CA ASN A 54 -13.67 -29.88 3.20
C ASN A 54 -12.88 -30.85 4.08
N ASN A 55 -12.37 -30.41 5.24
CA ASN A 55 -11.39 -31.17 6.02
C ASN A 55 -11.87 -31.54 7.43
N GLY A 56 -13.08 -31.12 7.85
CA GLY A 56 -13.65 -31.47 9.16
C GLY A 56 -12.83 -30.97 10.36
N ILE A 57 -12.01 -29.93 10.18
CA ILE A 57 -11.14 -29.40 11.24
C ILE A 57 -12.00 -28.67 12.29
N PRO A 58 -11.95 -29.05 13.58
CA PRO A 58 -12.66 -28.33 14.65
C PRO A 58 -12.20 -26.87 14.76
N GLU A 59 -13.11 -25.98 15.17
CA GLU A 59 -12.93 -24.52 15.18
C GLU A 59 -11.80 -23.99 16.09
N ASN A 60 -11.17 -24.86 16.87
CA ASN A 60 -10.04 -24.53 17.75
C ASN A 60 -8.94 -25.60 17.68
N ALA A 61 -8.82 -26.32 16.57
CA ALA A 61 -7.78 -27.33 16.42
C ALA A 61 -6.40 -26.69 16.50
N VAL A 62 -5.70 -26.88 17.61
CA VAL A 62 -4.32 -26.40 17.77
C VAL A 62 -3.35 -27.51 17.42
N CYS A 63 -2.24 -27.16 16.79
CA CYS A 63 -1.14 -28.08 16.64
C CYS A 63 -0.67 -28.52 18.03
N SER A 64 -0.72 -29.82 18.32
CA SER A 64 -0.29 -30.38 19.61
C SER A 64 1.19 -30.17 19.94
N GLN A 65 2.00 -29.70 18.99
CA GLN A 65 3.44 -29.48 19.16
C GLN A 65 3.85 -28.01 19.30
N CYS A 66 3.06 -27.05 18.79
CA CYS A 66 3.42 -25.63 18.80
C CYS A 66 2.25 -24.69 19.14
N ASN A 67 1.08 -25.23 19.48
CA ASN A 67 -0.15 -24.49 19.75
C ASN A 67 -0.62 -23.56 18.61
N THR A 68 -0.13 -23.73 17.38
CA THR A 68 -0.63 -22.93 16.26
C THR A 68 -2.10 -23.29 16.02
N PRO A 69 -3.03 -22.32 16.04
CA PRO A 69 -4.44 -22.57 15.88
C PRO A 69 -4.79 -22.95 14.44
N ASN A 70 -5.88 -23.69 14.29
CA ASN A 70 -6.47 -24.18 13.05
C ASN A 70 -5.58 -25.16 12.23
N VAL A 71 -4.74 -25.97 12.88
CA VAL A 71 -3.83 -26.93 12.21
C VAL A 71 -4.28 -28.37 12.45
N VAL A 72 -4.28 -29.22 11.41
CA VAL A 72 -4.54 -30.67 11.57
C VAL A 72 -3.31 -31.35 12.16
N ALA A 73 -3.51 -32.21 13.16
CA ALA A 73 -2.45 -33.06 13.68
C ALA A 73 -1.92 -33.96 12.55
N PHE A 74 -0.62 -33.84 12.24
CA PHE A 74 0.04 -34.74 11.30
C PHE A 74 0.29 -36.10 11.97
N ALA A 75 0.22 -37.18 11.19
CA ALA A 75 0.45 -38.56 11.63
C ALA A 75 1.69 -38.69 12.55
N PRO A 76 1.69 -39.63 13.52
CA PRO A 76 2.63 -39.66 14.65
C PRO A 76 4.12 -39.77 14.32
N LYS A 77 4.49 -39.99 13.05
CA LYS A 77 5.88 -40.22 12.62
C LYS A 77 6.60 -39.01 12.03
N ASN A 78 5.91 -37.95 11.56
CA ASN A 78 6.60 -36.74 11.09
C ASN A 78 6.23 -35.56 11.99
N LYS A 79 7.26 -34.94 12.58
CA LYS A 79 7.10 -33.73 13.37
C LYS A 79 6.59 -32.61 12.46
N CYS A 80 5.34 -32.20 12.66
CA CYS A 80 4.79 -30.99 12.03
C CYS A 80 5.63 -29.77 12.45
N CYS A 81 6.18 -29.79 13.66
CA CYS A 81 6.95 -28.70 14.23
C CYS A 81 8.34 -29.12 14.73
N ASN A 82 9.32 -28.27 14.50
CA ASN A 82 10.64 -28.35 15.14
C ASN A 82 10.86 -27.10 15.98
N ARG A 83 11.10 -27.27 17.29
CA ARG A 83 11.32 -26.18 18.27
C ARG A 83 10.23 -25.09 18.24
N GLY A 84 8.96 -25.48 18.22
CA GLY A 84 7.83 -24.53 18.23
C GLY A 84 7.57 -23.82 16.89
N LYS A 85 8.30 -24.15 15.83
CA LYS A 85 8.05 -23.67 14.46
C LYS A 85 7.55 -24.82 13.60
N CYS A 86 6.44 -24.62 12.89
CA CYS A 86 5.99 -25.57 11.88
C CYS A 86 7.10 -25.72 10.81
N HIS A 87 7.57 -26.94 10.53
CA HIS A 87 8.64 -27.22 9.55
C HIS A 87 8.30 -26.72 8.14
N PHE A 88 7.02 -26.47 7.89
CA PHE A 88 6.46 -26.02 6.62
C PHE A 88 6.26 -24.50 6.54
N HIS A 89 6.52 -23.77 7.63
CA HIS A 89 6.52 -22.31 7.71
C HIS A 89 7.94 -21.74 7.58
N ASP A 90 8.82 -22.37 6.80
CA ASP A 90 9.97 -21.63 6.32
C ASP A 90 9.45 -20.51 5.41
N ILE A 91 9.80 -19.26 5.72
CA ILE A 91 9.23 -18.01 5.19
C ILE A 91 9.17 -18.02 3.65
N HIS A 92 10.01 -18.85 3.02
CA HIS A 92 10.18 -18.91 1.57
C HIS A 92 9.68 -20.19 0.88
N LYS A 93 9.18 -21.21 1.61
CA LYS A 93 8.87 -22.53 1.02
C LYS A 93 7.50 -23.11 1.42
N PRO A 94 6.38 -22.40 1.16
CA PRO A 94 5.03 -22.91 1.45
C PRO A 94 4.64 -24.15 0.62
N ARG A 95 5.43 -24.50 -0.42
CA ARG A 95 5.20 -25.68 -1.28
C ARG A 95 5.35 -27.02 -0.55
N ASN A 96 6.05 -27.03 0.57
CA ASN A 96 6.35 -28.27 1.29
C ASN A 96 5.24 -28.66 2.27
N CYS A 97 4.22 -27.82 2.46
CA CYS A 97 3.15 -28.08 3.40
C CYS A 97 2.30 -29.30 2.96
N PRO A 98 2.04 -30.29 3.85
CA PRO A 98 1.23 -31.45 3.53
C PRO A 98 -0.14 -31.06 3.00
N ILE A 99 -0.67 -31.84 2.06
CA ILE A 99 -1.92 -31.54 1.33
C ILE A 99 -3.10 -31.27 2.28
N ASN A 100 -3.15 -31.95 3.43
CA ASN A 100 -4.27 -31.84 4.39
C ASN A 100 -4.09 -30.71 5.43
N ASN A 101 -3.08 -29.83 5.28
CA ASN A 101 -2.83 -28.76 6.24
C ASN A 101 -3.47 -27.43 5.79
N LEU A 102 -3.90 -26.61 6.75
CA LEU A 102 -4.51 -25.29 6.55
C LEU A 102 -3.65 -24.40 5.64
N CYS A 103 -2.33 -24.38 5.82
CA CYS A 103 -1.43 -23.58 4.98
C CYS A 103 -1.37 -24.07 3.53
N HIS A 104 -1.56 -25.36 3.28
CA HIS A 104 -1.68 -25.90 1.93
C HIS A 104 -2.97 -25.41 1.26
N GLU A 105 -4.08 -25.42 2.00
CA GLU A 105 -5.37 -24.91 1.51
C GLU A 105 -5.35 -23.39 1.30
N ILE A 106 -4.81 -22.61 2.23
CA ILE A 106 -4.60 -21.17 2.05
C ILE A 106 -3.76 -20.92 0.79
N ARG A 107 -2.66 -21.67 0.59
CA ARG A 107 -1.85 -21.58 -0.63
C ARG A 107 -2.65 -21.90 -1.90
N ARG A 108 -3.48 -22.94 -1.87
CA ARG A 108 -4.35 -23.33 -3.00
C ARG A 108 -5.35 -22.22 -3.34
N HIS A 109 -5.96 -21.62 -2.32
CA HIS A 109 -6.85 -20.47 -2.48
C HIS A 109 -6.09 -19.25 -3.05
N ILE A 110 -4.91 -18.92 -2.51
CA ILE A 110 -4.06 -17.84 -3.03
C ILE A 110 -3.77 -18.05 -4.51
N LEU A 111 -3.33 -19.25 -4.90
CA LEU A 111 -3.06 -19.59 -6.31
C LEU A 111 -4.30 -19.45 -7.19
N LYS A 112 -5.45 -19.96 -6.74
CA LYS A 112 -6.73 -19.89 -7.47
C LYS A 112 -7.21 -18.46 -7.65
N GLN A 113 -7.07 -17.62 -6.63
CA GLN A 113 -7.53 -16.23 -6.63
C GLN A 113 -6.47 -15.26 -7.16
N HIS A 114 -5.27 -15.72 -7.49
CA HIS A 114 -4.26 -14.87 -8.11
C HIS A 114 -4.46 -14.81 -9.62
N ARG A 115 -4.66 -13.60 -10.15
CA ARG A 115 -4.95 -13.33 -11.56
C ARG A 115 -4.04 -14.08 -12.55
N PHE A 116 -2.75 -14.17 -12.21
CA PHE A 116 -1.73 -14.81 -13.05
C PHE A 116 -1.20 -16.13 -12.50
N SER A 117 -1.79 -16.66 -11.41
CA SER A 117 -1.26 -17.82 -10.69
C SER A 117 0.22 -17.73 -10.32
N LYS A 118 0.72 -16.49 -10.09
CA LYS A 118 2.11 -16.17 -9.75
C LYS A 118 2.17 -15.29 -8.50
N PRO A 119 1.78 -15.82 -7.32
CA PRO A 119 1.85 -15.05 -6.08
C PRO A 119 3.30 -14.76 -5.69
N THR A 120 3.51 -13.63 -5.04
CA THR A 120 4.82 -13.18 -4.59
C THR A 120 5.11 -13.72 -3.19
N TRP A 121 5.63 -14.93 -3.13
CA TRP A 121 5.89 -15.61 -1.85
C TRP A 121 6.94 -14.91 -0.98
N ILE A 122 7.90 -14.20 -1.58
CA ILE A 122 8.95 -13.48 -0.83
C ILE A 122 8.39 -12.33 0.01
N ASN A 123 7.21 -11.81 -0.33
CA ASN A 123 6.59 -10.72 0.43
C ASN A 123 5.84 -11.23 1.66
N THR A 124 5.61 -12.52 1.82
CA THR A 124 4.76 -13.00 2.92
C THR A 124 5.52 -13.87 3.90
N ASP A 125 5.07 -13.87 5.14
CA ASP A 125 5.43 -14.85 6.14
C ASP A 125 4.29 -15.86 6.24
N ALA A 126 4.52 -17.06 5.71
CA ALA A 126 3.53 -18.13 5.74
C ALA A 126 3.16 -18.56 7.17
N SER A 127 4.05 -18.32 8.16
CA SER A 127 3.75 -18.62 9.56
C SER A 127 2.62 -17.78 10.13
N LYS A 128 2.34 -16.62 9.51
CA LYS A 128 1.33 -15.66 9.95
C LYS A 128 0.04 -15.72 9.15
N TRP A 129 -0.07 -16.55 8.10
CA TRP A 129 -1.29 -16.69 7.31
C TRP A 129 -2.54 -17.06 8.12
N CYS A 130 -2.36 -17.70 9.27
CA CYS A 130 -3.44 -18.15 10.13
C CYS A 130 -3.86 -17.09 11.16
N THR A 131 -3.06 -16.06 11.37
CA THR A 131 -3.26 -15.06 12.43
C THR A 131 -3.38 -13.64 11.89
N ASP A 132 -2.90 -13.42 10.67
CA ASP A 132 -2.83 -12.11 10.04
C ASP A 132 -3.24 -12.19 8.55
N PRO A 133 -4.47 -11.76 8.21
CA PRO A 133 -4.94 -11.70 6.84
C PRO A 133 -4.07 -10.84 5.92
N TRP A 134 -3.33 -9.86 6.46
CA TRP A 134 -2.45 -9.02 5.66
C TRP A 134 -1.34 -9.83 5.01
N HIS A 135 -0.77 -10.83 5.69
CA HIS A 135 0.24 -11.70 5.08
C HIS A 135 -0.31 -12.49 3.88
N ILE A 136 -1.60 -12.84 3.86
CA ILE A 136 -2.24 -13.40 2.65
C ILE A 136 -2.31 -12.33 1.55
N ALA A 137 -2.72 -11.10 1.87
CA ALA A 137 -2.79 -9.99 0.91
C ALA A 137 -1.42 -9.65 0.30
N LYS A 138 -0.33 -9.74 1.06
CA LYS A 138 1.05 -9.51 0.57
C LYS A 138 1.45 -10.43 -0.58
N CYS A 139 0.80 -11.59 -0.73
CA CYS A 139 1.01 -12.51 -1.85
C CYS A 139 0.62 -11.91 -3.21
N TYR A 140 -0.17 -10.84 -3.22
CA TYR A 140 -0.66 -10.14 -4.41
C TYR A 140 0.10 -8.84 -4.70
N LEU A 141 1.08 -8.48 -3.86
CA LEU A 141 2.01 -7.39 -4.11
C LEU A 141 3.04 -7.79 -5.20
N PRO A 142 3.63 -6.81 -5.91
CA PRO A 142 4.69 -7.10 -6.88
C PRO A 142 5.95 -7.66 -6.18
N LYS A 143 6.82 -8.31 -6.96
CA LYS A 143 8.02 -8.99 -6.46
C LYS A 143 8.98 -8.08 -5.69
N ASP A 144 9.14 -6.85 -6.17
CA ASP A 144 10.19 -5.96 -5.71
C ASP A 144 9.59 -4.80 -4.90
N GLY A 145 10.24 -4.45 -3.78
CA GLY A 145 9.92 -3.27 -2.96
C GLY A 145 8.87 -3.45 -1.85
N TYR A 146 8.52 -4.69 -1.49
CA TYR A 146 7.51 -4.97 -0.44
C TYR A 146 7.86 -6.14 0.50
N SER A 147 9.09 -6.65 0.42
CA SER A 147 9.52 -7.77 1.28
C SER A 147 9.61 -7.37 2.76
N ASP A 148 9.92 -6.11 3.03
CA ASP A 148 10.12 -5.47 4.33
C ASP A 148 8.86 -4.81 4.92
N VAL A 149 7.81 -4.62 4.10
CA VAL A 149 6.53 -4.01 4.51
C VAL A 149 5.80 -4.91 5.51
N ASN A 150 5.78 -4.57 6.80
CA ASN A 150 5.19 -5.44 7.81
C ASN A 150 3.68 -5.24 7.98
N GLN A 151 3.21 -4.00 7.86
CA GLN A 151 1.81 -3.65 8.05
C GLN A 151 1.16 -3.18 6.75
N ALA A 152 -0.17 -3.19 6.72
CA ALA A 152 -0.93 -2.67 5.57
C ALA A 152 -0.74 -1.15 5.44
N GLU A 153 -0.61 -0.48 6.57
CA GLU A 153 -0.37 0.94 6.77
C GLU A 153 0.97 1.41 6.17
N ASP A 154 1.93 0.51 5.97
CA ASP A 154 3.22 0.84 5.36
C ASP A 154 3.19 0.73 3.83
N THR A 155 2.06 0.26 3.27
CA THR A 155 1.95 -0.02 1.84
C THR A 155 1.57 1.25 1.07
N ASP A 156 2.35 1.58 0.06
CA ASP A 156 2.08 2.72 -0.80
C ASP A 156 0.80 2.52 -1.65
N PHE A 157 0.33 3.61 -2.26
CA PHE A 157 -0.86 3.60 -3.12
C PHE A 157 -0.80 2.52 -4.22
N ASN A 158 0.34 2.37 -4.90
CA ASN A 158 0.48 1.40 -5.99
C ASN A 158 0.47 -0.03 -5.45
N GLY A 159 1.05 -0.28 -4.27
CA GLY A 159 0.99 -1.55 -3.56
C GLY A 159 -0.45 -1.96 -3.26
N ILE A 160 -1.24 -1.06 -2.66
CA ILE A 160 -2.67 -1.32 -2.39
C ILE A 160 -3.45 -1.59 -3.67
N VAL A 161 -3.26 -0.78 -4.72
CA VAL A 161 -3.92 -1.02 -6.02
C VAL A 161 -3.46 -2.34 -6.65
N ASN A 162 -2.21 -2.76 -6.46
CA ASN A 162 -1.72 -4.06 -6.94
C ASN A 162 -2.38 -5.24 -6.22
N VAL A 163 -2.61 -5.15 -4.90
CA VAL A 163 -3.37 -6.18 -4.17
C VAL A 163 -4.76 -6.37 -4.79
N ILE A 164 -5.49 -5.26 -4.99
CA ILE A 164 -6.83 -5.25 -5.59
C ILE A 164 -6.82 -5.80 -7.02
N TYR A 165 -5.79 -5.42 -7.81
CA TYR A 165 -5.65 -5.78 -9.21
C TYR A 165 -5.32 -7.26 -9.42
N ASN A 166 -4.41 -7.80 -8.59
CA ASN A 166 -3.90 -9.17 -8.72
C ASN A 166 -4.80 -10.20 -8.04
N CYS A 167 -5.62 -9.81 -7.07
CA CYS A 167 -6.56 -10.71 -6.41
C CYS A 167 -7.94 -10.71 -7.10
N ILE A 168 -8.37 -11.87 -7.57
CA ILE A 168 -9.68 -12.08 -8.21
C ILE A 168 -10.80 -11.93 -7.18
N PHE A 169 -10.59 -12.32 -5.92
CA PHE A 169 -11.60 -12.21 -4.86
C PHE A 169 -12.14 -10.78 -4.70
N TYR A 170 -11.28 -9.78 -4.86
CA TYR A 170 -11.65 -8.36 -4.84
C TYR A 170 -12.66 -7.97 -5.93
N GLN A 171 -12.82 -8.77 -6.99
CA GLN A 171 -13.78 -8.48 -8.06
C GLN A 171 -15.21 -8.29 -7.53
N THR A 172 -15.59 -9.05 -6.51
CA THR A 172 -16.93 -8.99 -5.89
C THR A 172 -17.23 -7.65 -5.20
N TYR A 173 -16.21 -6.81 -4.99
CA TYR A 173 -16.34 -5.49 -4.36
C TYR A 173 -16.37 -4.34 -5.37
N PHE A 174 -16.09 -4.65 -6.64
CA PHE A 174 -16.10 -3.72 -7.76
C PHE A 174 -17.34 -3.99 -8.62
N ASN A 175 -17.63 -3.11 -9.58
CA ASN A 175 -18.60 -3.40 -10.63
C ASN A 175 -18.33 -4.80 -11.24
N ASP A 176 -19.37 -5.56 -11.57
CA ASP A 176 -19.33 -6.99 -11.97
C ASP A 176 -18.50 -7.32 -13.24
N ASP A 177 -17.74 -6.37 -13.79
CA ASP A 177 -16.85 -6.57 -14.92
C ASP A 177 -15.36 -6.57 -14.51
N LEU A 178 -14.70 -7.72 -14.71
CA LEU A 178 -13.26 -7.91 -14.50
C LEU A 178 -12.42 -7.00 -15.41
N THR A 179 -12.91 -6.71 -16.61
CA THR A 179 -12.28 -5.80 -17.56
C THR A 179 -12.30 -4.38 -17.03
N HIS A 180 -13.45 -3.94 -16.51
CA HIS A 180 -13.58 -2.66 -15.84
C HIS A 180 -12.60 -2.52 -14.66
N LYS A 181 -12.58 -3.48 -13.71
CA LYS A 181 -11.63 -3.46 -12.58
C LYS A 181 -10.18 -3.35 -13.07
N LYS A 182 -9.81 -4.16 -14.07
CA LYS A 182 -8.47 -4.12 -14.68
C LYS A 182 -8.13 -2.71 -15.19
N ASN A 183 -9.07 -2.10 -15.91
CA ASN A 183 -8.86 -0.81 -16.56
C ASN A 183 -8.71 0.31 -15.53
N VAL A 184 -9.60 0.40 -14.54
CA VAL A 184 -9.52 1.45 -13.50
C VAL A 184 -8.27 1.30 -12.65
N CYS A 185 -7.90 0.08 -12.24
CA CYS A 185 -6.67 -0.15 -11.48
C CYS A 185 -5.40 0.13 -12.30
N THR A 186 -5.40 -0.15 -13.62
CA THR A 186 -4.25 0.13 -14.47
C THR A 186 -4.03 1.63 -14.60
N LYS A 187 -5.08 2.39 -14.95
CA LYS A 187 -5.01 3.85 -15.05
C LYS A 187 -4.60 4.50 -13.73
N ALA A 188 -5.15 4.02 -12.61
CA ALA A 188 -4.79 4.51 -11.28
C ALA A 188 -3.30 4.30 -10.97
N ARG A 189 -2.75 3.10 -11.22
CA ARG A 189 -1.30 2.85 -11.05
C ARG A 189 -0.45 3.75 -11.94
N ASP A 190 -0.91 4.05 -13.15
CA ASP A 190 -0.20 4.96 -14.05
C ASP A 190 -0.16 6.39 -13.50
N VAL A 191 -1.25 6.87 -12.86
CA VAL A 191 -1.24 8.14 -12.13
C VAL A 191 -0.20 8.12 -11.02
N GLY A 192 -0.22 7.10 -10.16
CA GLY A 192 0.75 6.97 -9.07
C GLY A 192 2.20 6.88 -9.56
N ARG A 193 2.44 6.20 -10.68
CA ARG A 193 3.76 6.10 -11.33
C ARG A 193 4.20 7.43 -11.94
N LYS A 194 3.35 8.08 -12.73
CA LYS A 194 3.67 9.39 -13.35
C LYS A 194 3.97 10.43 -12.29
N PHE A 195 3.16 10.47 -11.24
CA PHE A 195 3.35 11.35 -10.09
C PHE A 195 4.70 11.08 -9.40
N ARG A 196 5.04 9.80 -9.16
CA ARG A 196 6.33 9.37 -8.57
C ARG A 196 7.56 9.84 -9.35
N HIS A 197 7.48 9.80 -10.67
CA HIS A 197 8.62 10.07 -11.52
C HIS A 197 8.62 11.49 -12.10
N ALA A 198 7.63 12.33 -11.77
CA ALA A 198 7.51 13.71 -12.25
C ALA A 198 8.74 14.54 -11.84
N PRO A 199 9.57 15.03 -12.79
CA PRO A 199 10.89 15.61 -12.51
C PRO A 199 10.86 16.87 -11.64
N THR A 200 9.72 17.55 -11.60
CA THR A 200 9.49 18.82 -10.89
C THR A 200 8.15 18.78 -10.15
N LEU A 201 7.98 19.66 -9.16
CA LEU A 201 6.70 19.92 -8.48
C LEU A 201 5.80 20.84 -9.32
N SER A 202 5.67 20.51 -10.60
CA SER A 202 4.91 21.28 -11.58
C SER A 202 4.01 20.35 -12.36
N MET A 203 2.75 20.73 -12.47
CA MET A 203 1.73 19.99 -13.20
C MET A 203 0.74 20.96 -13.84
N THR A 204 0.36 20.70 -15.09
CA THR A 204 -0.68 21.49 -15.76
C THR A 204 -2.04 21.23 -15.10
N SER A 205 -2.99 22.18 -15.23
CA SER A 205 -4.34 21.97 -14.71
C SER A 205 -5.02 20.76 -15.35
N ARG A 206 -4.84 20.59 -16.66
CA ARG A 206 -5.36 19.45 -17.43
C ARG A 206 -4.84 18.11 -16.91
N ASP A 207 -3.54 18.00 -16.65
CA ASP A 207 -2.95 16.77 -16.15
C ASP A 207 -3.42 16.46 -14.73
N SER A 208 -3.55 17.49 -13.89
CA SER A 208 -4.12 17.38 -12.54
C SER A 208 -5.57 16.88 -12.59
N ASP A 209 -6.41 17.49 -13.41
CA ASP A 209 -7.82 17.10 -13.57
C ASP A 209 -7.95 15.67 -14.07
N THR A 210 -7.14 15.28 -15.05
CA THR A 210 -7.12 13.91 -15.61
C THR A 210 -6.69 12.89 -14.55
N ALA A 211 -5.70 13.24 -13.71
CA ALA A 211 -5.28 12.40 -12.61
C ALA A 211 -6.39 12.23 -11.57
N ILE A 212 -7.02 13.33 -11.14
CA ILE A 212 -8.11 13.30 -10.16
C ILE A 212 -9.32 12.52 -10.69
N ASP A 213 -9.72 12.73 -11.94
CA ASP A 213 -10.82 11.98 -12.57
C ASP A 213 -10.55 10.48 -12.63
N THR A 214 -9.29 10.09 -12.84
CA THR A 214 -8.88 8.68 -12.79
C THR A 214 -9.05 8.09 -11.39
N LEU A 215 -8.65 8.82 -10.34
CA LEU A 215 -8.82 8.39 -8.95
C LEU A 215 -10.29 8.32 -8.55
N VAL A 216 -11.10 9.32 -8.94
CA VAL A 216 -12.55 9.32 -8.74
C VAL A 216 -13.20 8.13 -9.46
N SER A 217 -12.77 7.82 -10.68
CA SER A 217 -13.28 6.67 -11.43
C SER A 217 -12.98 5.34 -10.72
N LEU A 218 -11.78 5.19 -10.16
CA LEU A 218 -11.43 4.02 -9.35
C LEU A 218 -12.34 3.91 -8.13
N LEU A 219 -12.53 4.99 -7.36
CA LEU A 219 -13.35 4.95 -6.16
C LEU A 219 -14.84 4.68 -6.48
N LYS A 220 -15.40 5.33 -7.50
CA LYS A 220 -16.79 5.09 -7.94
C LYS A 220 -17.04 3.66 -8.45
N SER A 221 -15.99 2.93 -8.83
CA SER A 221 -16.09 1.54 -9.26
C SER A 221 -16.29 0.55 -8.11
N ILE A 222 -16.09 0.99 -6.85
CA ILE A 222 -16.38 0.20 -5.65
C ILE A 222 -17.89 0.28 -5.36
N LYS A 223 -18.54 -0.88 -5.29
CA LYS A 223 -20.01 -0.98 -5.13
C LYS A 223 -20.46 -1.82 -3.94
N HIS A 224 -19.54 -2.46 -3.23
CA HIS A 224 -19.91 -3.24 -2.05
C HIS A 224 -20.51 -2.33 -0.97
N ALA A 225 -21.67 -2.71 -0.43
CA ALA A 225 -22.44 -1.88 0.49
C ALA A 225 -21.60 -1.36 1.67
N ASP A 226 -20.81 -2.25 2.28
CA ASP A 226 -19.97 -1.93 3.45
C ASP A 226 -18.85 -0.91 3.19
N HIS A 227 -18.53 -0.65 1.92
CA HIS A 227 -17.39 0.17 1.52
C HIS A 227 -17.79 1.34 0.61
N GLN A 228 -19.01 1.32 0.07
CA GLN A 228 -19.50 2.32 -0.86
C GLN A 228 -19.61 3.70 -0.21
N ALA A 229 -20.11 3.79 1.03
CA ALA A 229 -20.25 5.07 1.72
C ALA A 229 -18.90 5.78 1.96
N ALA A 230 -17.88 5.04 2.40
CA ALA A 230 -16.53 5.56 2.58
C ALA A 230 -15.89 6.00 1.25
N SER A 231 -16.10 5.21 0.20
CA SER A 231 -15.64 5.54 -1.15
C SER A 231 -16.29 6.82 -1.68
N LEU A 232 -17.63 6.96 -1.54
CA LEU A 232 -18.36 8.15 -1.98
C LEU A 232 -17.97 9.41 -1.20
N THR A 233 -17.77 9.30 0.11
CA THR A 233 -17.25 10.41 0.94
C THR A 233 -15.90 10.89 0.42
N THR A 234 -15.02 9.96 0.06
CA THR A 234 -13.70 10.29 -0.51
C THR A 234 -13.85 10.92 -1.90
N VAL A 235 -14.73 10.38 -2.75
CA VAL A 235 -15.05 10.97 -4.08
C VAL A 235 -15.52 12.42 -3.97
N ASP A 236 -16.37 12.74 -2.99
CA ASP A 236 -16.86 14.10 -2.79
C ASP A 236 -15.72 15.04 -2.41
N LYS A 237 -14.84 14.63 -1.48
CA LYS A 237 -13.63 15.39 -1.13
C LYS A 237 -12.74 15.66 -2.35
N LEU A 238 -12.46 14.63 -3.15
CA LEU A 238 -11.64 14.75 -4.37
C LEU A 238 -12.26 15.72 -5.38
N THR A 239 -13.58 15.65 -5.55
CA THR A 239 -14.33 16.51 -6.49
C THR A 239 -14.32 17.96 -6.01
N GLN A 240 -14.49 18.20 -4.70
CA GLN A 240 -14.40 19.54 -4.11
C GLN A 240 -12.99 20.14 -4.27
N LEU A 241 -11.92 19.35 -4.08
CA LEU A 241 -10.53 19.80 -4.31
C LEU A 241 -10.28 20.15 -5.79
N LYS A 242 -10.76 19.30 -6.70
CA LYS A 242 -10.67 19.54 -8.15
C LYS A 242 -11.30 20.88 -8.52
N ASN A 243 -12.55 21.08 -8.10
CA ASN A 243 -13.34 22.27 -8.42
C ASN A 243 -12.92 23.53 -7.64
N GLY A 244 -11.97 23.41 -6.70
CA GLY A 244 -11.55 24.52 -5.84
C GLY A 244 -12.61 24.95 -4.82
N THR A 245 -13.61 24.11 -4.55
CA THR A 245 -14.64 24.34 -3.54
C THR A 245 -14.06 24.27 -2.12
N ILE A 246 -13.02 23.46 -1.93
CA ILE A 246 -12.20 23.46 -0.72
C ILE A 246 -10.76 23.83 -1.07
N SER A 247 -10.15 24.63 -0.19
CA SER A 247 -8.76 25.07 -0.35
C SER A 247 -7.81 24.09 0.32
N ILE A 248 -6.60 23.97 -0.24
CA ILE A 248 -5.52 23.20 0.39
C ILE A 248 -5.07 23.93 1.64
N THR A 249 -5.08 23.23 2.77
CA THR A 249 -4.63 23.78 4.06
C THR A 249 -3.15 23.46 4.33
N ASP A 250 -2.52 24.21 5.24
CA ASP A 250 -1.17 23.90 5.72
C ASP A 250 -1.13 22.48 6.34
N GLN A 251 -2.22 22.02 6.97
CA GLN A 251 -2.36 20.68 7.51
C GLN A 251 -2.43 19.60 6.42
N ASP A 252 -3.13 19.84 5.31
CA ASP A 252 -3.17 18.90 4.18
C ASP A 252 -1.77 18.71 3.59
N ILE A 253 -1.00 19.80 3.50
CA ILE A 253 0.38 19.79 3.04
C ILE A 253 1.24 18.99 4.01
N ALA A 254 1.16 19.28 5.32
CA ALA A 254 1.90 18.55 6.35
C ALA A 254 1.59 17.06 6.34
N THR A 255 0.31 16.68 6.35
CA THR A 255 -0.15 15.29 6.31
C THR A 255 0.31 14.58 5.03
N THR A 256 0.28 15.29 3.91
CA THR A 256 0.78 14.76 2.63
C THR A 256 2.26 14.43 2.72
N PHE A 257 3.06 15.30 3.33
CA PHE A 257 4.49 15.05 3.55
C PHE A 257 4.77 14.01 4.64
N GLU A 258 3.87 13.83 5.60
CA GLU A 258 4.00 12.82 6.65
C GLU A 258 3.71 11.40 6.14
N HIS A 259 2.81 11.21 5.17
CA HIS A 259 2.73 9.95 4.41
C HIS A 259 4.02 9.67 3.62
N TYR A 260 4.75 10.73 3.28
CA TYR A 260 6.11 10.67 2.74
C TYR A 260 7.18 10.70 3.85
N LYS A 261 6.75 10.41 5.09
CA LYS A 261 7.50 10.17 6.33
C LYS A 261 8.32 8.89 6.34
N ASP A 262 7.62 7.79 6.10
CA ASP A 262 7.99 6.50 6.70
C ASP A 262 8.55 5.47 5.72
N THR A 263 8.56 5.76 4.42
CA THR A 263 9.17 4.84 3.46
C THR A 263 10.63 5.19 3.19
N SER A 264 11.43 5.43 4.24
CA SER A 264 12.88 5.64 4.10
C SER A 264 13.50 4.48 3.32
N PRO A 265 14.44 4.73 2.39
CA PRO A 265 15.20 3.65 1.80
C PRO A 265 16.00 3.02 2.95
N THR A 266 15.75 1.75 3.27
CA THR A 266 16.72 0.99 4.05
C THR A 266 17.99 0.90 3.21
N VAL A 267 19.16 1.00 3.85
CA VAL A 267 20.51 1.01 3.23
C VAL A 267 20.70 -0.12 2.18
N GLU A 268 19.92 -1.20 2.27
CA GLU A 268 19.97 -2.35 1.37
C GLU A 268 19.07 -2.24 0.12
N THR A 269 18.08 -1.35 0.12
CA THR A 269 17.16 -1.18 -1.02
C THR A 269 17.65 -0.06 -1.93
N ARG A 270 18.24 -0.42 -3.08
CA ARG A 270 18.63 0.50 -4.18
C ARG A 270 17.45 1.23 -4.86
N HIS A 271 16.31 1.35 -4.19
CA HIS A 271 15.05 1.81 -4.77
C HIS A 271 14.49 2.93 -3.90
N TRP A 272 14.62 4.16 -4.40
CA TRP A 272 13.97 5.33 -3.82
C TRP A 272 12.45 5.17 -3.89
N THR A 273 11.80 5.28 -2.75
CA THR A 273 10.34 5.28 -2.62
C THR A 273 9.77 6.63 -3.10
N LEU A 274 8.46 6.66 -3.42
CA LEU A 274 7.72 7.88 -3.83
C LEU A 274 8.02 9.05 -2.90
N THR A 275 7.91 8.76 -1.63
CA THR A 275 8.30 9.52 -0.46
C THR A 275 9.70 10.13 -0.52
N SER A 276 10.74 9.33 -0.68
CA SER A 276 12.12 9.81 -0.61
C SER A 276 12.46 10.69 -1.81
N CYS A 277 11.94 10.38 -2.99
CA CYS A 277 12.09 11.24 -4.18
C CYS A 277 11.33 12.56 -4.04
N CYS A 278 10.06 12.54 -3.61
CA CYS A 278 9.26 13.77 -3.45
C CYS A 278 9.82 14.65 -2.32
N PHE A 279 10.23 14.06 -1.21
CA PHE A 279 10.81 14.77 -0.08
C PHE A 279 12.20 15.33 -0.40
N LEU A 280 13.08 14.54 -1.02
CA LEU A 280 14.40 15.01 -1.44
C LEU A 280 14.29 16.07 -2.54
N ARG A 281 13.36 15.93 -3.50
CA ARG A 281 13.09 16.98 -4.50
C ARG A 281 12.57 18.25 -3.87
N PHE A 282 11.62 18.13 -2.96
CA PHE A 282 11.09 19.26 -2.22
C PHE A 282 12.22 19.94 -1.44
N TYR A 283 13.03 19.17 -0.71
CA TYR A 283 14.23 19.65 -0.03
C TYR A 283 15.22 20.32 -1.02
N CYS A 284 15.54 19.72 -2.15
CA CYS A 284 16.42 20.29 -3.19
C CYS A 284 15.86 21.60 -3.76
N CYS A 285 14.56 21.63 -4.04
CA CYS A 285 13.85 22.85 -4.45
C CYS A 285 13.89 23.93 -3.36
N LEU A 286 13.90 23.54 -2.07
CA LEU A 286 13.98 24.46 -0.94
C LEU A 286 15.39 24.97 -0.65
N THR A 287 16.41 24.15 -0.87
CA THR A 287 17.80 24.50 -0.54
C THR A 287 18.58 25.03 -1.74
N GLY A 288 18.03 24.89 -2.96
CA GLY A 288 18.76 25.17 -4.19
C GLY A 288 19.85 24.13 -4.50
N GLU A 289 19.90 23.03 -3.74
CA GLU A 289 20.82 21.94 -4.00
C GLU A 289 20.40 21.17 -5.27
N ASP A 290 21.36 20.75 -6.09
CA ASP A 290 21.09 19.98 -7.30
C ASP A 290 20.62 18.57 -6.94
N TYR A 291 19.34 18.29 -7.22
CA TYR A 291 18.74 16.97 -7.05
C TYR A 291 19.54 15.86 -7.75
N LYS A 292 20.10 16.12 -8.95
CA LYS A 292 20.91 15.12 -9.64
C LYS A 292 22.21 14.85 -8.88
N ALA A 293 22.87 15.87 -8.34
CA ALA A 293 24.09 15.71 -7.55
C ALA A 293 23.86 14.92 -6.25
N LEU A 294 22.70 15.09 -5.61
CA LEU A 294 22.31 14.35 -4.40
C LEU A 294 21.90 12.90 -4.66
N VAL A 295 21.24 12.63 -5.79
CA VAL A 295 20.85 11.25 -6.16
C VAL A 295 22.05 10.43 -6.67
N ILE A 296 23.04 11.08 -7.29
CA ILE A 296 24.25 10.39 -7.81
C ILE A 296 25.20 9.96 -6.68
N ASN A 297 25.27 10.71 -5.57
CA ASN A 297 26.00 10.30 -4.38
C ASN A 297 25.09 9.50 -3.44
N GLU A 298 24.77 8.26 -3.82
CA GLU A 298 23.85 7.36 -3.11
C GLU A 298 24.18 7.16 -1.62
N VAL A 299 25.44 7.33 -1.21
CA VAL A 299 25.91 7.16 0.18
C VAL A 299 25.58 8.37 1.06
N THR A 300 25.72 9.61 0.57
CA THR A 300 25.46 10.79 1.39
C THR A 300 23.98 11.10 1.54
N ALA A 301 23.13 10.77 0.57
CA ALA A 301 21.71 11.08 0.71
C ALA A 301 21.02 10.26 1.82
N VAL A 302 21.44 9.01 2.04
CA VAL A 302 20.91 8.12 3.08
C VAL A 302 21.26 8.62 4.49
N ASP A 303 22.47 9.16 4.69
CA ASP A 303 22.93 9.64 6.00
C ASP A 303 22.35 11.02 6.37
N ILE A 304 22.12 11.90 5.39
CA ILE A 304 21.69 13.28 5.66
C ILE A 304 20.15 13.44 5.63
N LEU A 305 19.43 12.50 4.99
CA LEU A 305 17.96 12.50 4.91
C LEU A 305 17.27 12.52 6.28
N PRO A 306 17.64 11.71 7.29
CA PRO A 306 16.96 11.69 8.58
C PRO A 306 17.02 13.03 9.34
N GLU A 307 18.19 13.67 9.39
CA GLU A 307 18.38 14.98 10.04
C GLU A 307 17.64 16.10 9.29
N ARG A 308 17.75 16.12 7.97
CA ARG A 308 17.05 17.11 7.12
C ARG A 308 15.53 16.92 7.14
N LYS A 309 15.07 15.67 7.30
CA LYS A 309 13.67 15.29 7.43
C LYS A 309 13.06 15.74 8.76
N SER A 310 13.81 15.59 9.85
CA SER A 310 13.44 16.13 11.17
C SER A 310 13.27 17.66 11.13
N THR A 311 14.25 18.36 10.55
CA THR A 311 14.23 19.83 10.43
C THR A 311 13.03 20.33 9.61
N LEU A 312 12.78 19.74 8.44
CA LEU A 312 11.68 20.16 7.58
C LEU A 312 10.30 19.88 8.19
N THR A 313 10.11 18.71 8.81
CA THR A 313 8.86 18.39 9.52
C THR A 313 8.66 19.33 10.70
N SER A 314 9.71 19.64 11.48
CA SER A 314 9.63 20.61 12.58
C SER A 314 9.22 22.00 12.06
N MET A 315 9.72 22.43 10.91
CA MET A 315 9.36 23.73 10.30
C MET A 315 7.90 23.80 9.84
N LEU A 316 7.35 22.68 9.33
CA LEU A 316 5.98 22.59 8.83
C LEU A 316 4.96 22.40 9.96
N VAL A 317 5.23 21.49 10.90
CA VAL A 317 4.34 21.16 12.03
C VAL A 317 4.27 22.31 13.04
N HIS A 318 5.40 22.96 13.35
CA HIS A 318 5.40 24.08 14.30
C HIS A 318 4.59 25.29 13.79
N ASN A 319 4.46 25.48 12.47
CA ASN A 319 3.61 26.51 11.88
C ASN A 319 2.13 26.12 11.84
N ALA A 320 1.80 24.84 11.66
CA ALA A 320 0.41 24.36 11.67
C ALA A 320 -0.24 24.50 13.06
N ILE A 321 0.56 24.45 14.13
CA ILE A 321 0.11 24.54 15.54
C ILE A 321 0.03 26.00 16.04
N GLN A 322 0.72 26.95 15.41
CA GLN A 322 0.76 28.36 15.84
C GLN A 322 -0.30 29.27 15.20
N LYS A 323 -1.22 28.73 14.40
CA LYS A 323 -2.41 29.43 13.89
C LYS A 323 -3.67 28.79 14.46
#